data_AF-A0A3D1ZCW9-F1
#
_entry.id   AF-A0A3D1ZCW9-F1
#
_cell.length_a   1.000
_cell.length_b   1.000
_cell.length_c   1.000
_cell.angle_alpha   90.00
_cell.angle_beta   90.00
_cell.angle_gamma   90.00
#
_symmetry.space_group_name_H-M   'P 1'
#
loop_
_entity.id
_entity.type
_entity.pdbx_description
1 polymer ?
#
loop_
_entity_poly.entity_id
_entity_poly.type
_entity_poly.pdbx_seq_one_letter_code
_entity_poly.pdbx_strand_id
1 'polypeptide(L)' 'DKGIRILEGITGQLPVGYRAPSFELTDKTLEILAQRGFVYDSSLMAHDVPYFVDTPAGRLVEAPV' A
#
# COMPACT_ATOMS: atom_id res chain seq x y z
N ASP A 1 0.23 -11.21 3.36
CA ASP A 1 0.74 -11.76 4.65
C ASP A 1 2.09 -12.47 4.56
N LYS A 2 2.29 -13.45 3.65
CA LYS A 2 3.60 -14.13 3.53
C LYS A 2 4.77 -13.15 3.29
N GLY A 3 4.63 -12.24 2.34
CA GLY A 3 5.66 -11.24 2.04
C GLY A 3 5.99 -10.32 3.23
N ILE A 4 4.96 -9.86 3.95
CA ILE A 4 5.11 -9.04 5.17
C ILE A 4 6.01 -9.74 6.18
N ARG A 5 5.71 -11.01 6.51
CA ARG A 5 6.49 -11.79 7.49
C ARG A 5 7.92 -12.06 7.04
N ILE A 6 8.14 -12.28 5.74
CA ILE A 6 9.49 -12.49 5.20
C ILE A 6 10.31 -11.21 5.34
N LEU A 7 9.75 -10.06 4.94
CA LEU A 7 10.45 -8.78 5.03
C LEU A 7 10.74 -8.42 6.48
N GLU A 8 9.75 -8.52 7.37
CA GLU A 8 9.94 -8.28 8.80
C GLU A 8 10.99 -9.23 9.40
N GLY A 9 11.00 -10.52 9.02
CA GLY A 9 12.01 -11.47 9.48
C GLY A 9 13.44 -11.15 9.01
N ILE A 10 13.60 -10.48 7.87
CA ILE A 10 14.90 -10.07 7.32
C ILE A 10 15.36 -8.74 7.91
N THR A 11 14.46 -7.76 8.02
CA THR A 11 14.80 -6.38 8.37
C THR A 11 14.58 -6.05 9.84
N GLY A 12 13.80 -6.86 10.57
CA GLY A 12 13.30 -6.54 11.91
C GLY A 12 12.24 -5.44 11.91
N GLN A 13 11.73 -5.02 10.75
CA GLN A 13 10.79 -3.92 10.61
C GLN A 13 9.55 -4.34 9.80
N LEU A 14 8.38 -3.98 10.30
CA LEU A 14 7.12 -4.17 9.59
C LEU A 14 7.06 -3.23 8.38
N PRO A 15 6.82 -3.72 7.15
CA PRO A 15 6.63 -2.85 6.00
C PRO A 15 5.36 -2.02 6.15
N VAL A 16 5.49 -0.70 5.97
CA VAL A 16 4.38 0.27 6.06
C VAL A 16 3.95 0.81 4.68
N GLY A 17 4.70 0.46 3.63
CA GLY A 17 4.48 0.90 2.26
C GLY A 17 4.33 -0.26 1.28
N TYR A 18 3.47 -0.08 0.29
CA TYR A 18 3.26 -1.05 -0.77
C TYR A 18 3.54 -0.44 -2.15
N ARG A 19 3.94 -1.29 -3.08
CA ARG A 19 3.98 -1.01 -4.52
C ARG A 19 3.55 -2.26 -5.25
N ALA A 20 2.53 -2.12 -6.10
CA ALA A 20 1.99 -3.23 -6.86
C ALA A 20 3.02 -3.75 -7.87
N PRO A 21 3.24 -5.08 -7.93
CA PRO A 21 3.93 -5.67 -9.06
C PRO A 21 3.22 -5.27 -10.36
N SER A 22 4.00 -4.87 -11.37
CA SER A 22 3.48 -4.43 -12.67
C SER A 22 2.54 -3.20 -12.63
N PHE A 23 2.46 -2.47 -11.51
CA PHE A 23 1.57 -1.32 -11.33
C PHE A 23 0.07 -1.64 -11.46
N GLU A 24 -0.33 -2.89 -11.25
CA GLU A 24 -1.75 -3.27 -11.32
C GLU A 24 -2.39 -3.31 -9.93
N LEU A 25 -3.41 -2.47 -9.74
CA LEU A 25 -4.20 -2.39 -8.53
C LEU A 25 -5.70 -2.50 -8.80
N THR A 26 -6.39 -2.90 -7.73
CA THR A 26 -7.85 -2.85 -7.66
C THR A 26 -8.23 -2.19 -6.35
N ASP A 27 -9.45 -1.67 -6.26
CA ASP A 27 -10.02 -1.15 -5.01
C ASP A 27 -9.96 -2.19 -3.89
N LYS A 28 -10.08 -3.48 -4.23
CA LYS A 28 -9.98 -4.56 -3.26
C LYS A 28 -8.57 -4.72 -2.70
N THR A 29 -7.55 -4.52 -3.54
CA THR A 29 -6.15 -4.55 -3.09
C THR A 29 -5.89 -3.42 -2.11
N LEU A 30 -6.36 -2.21 -2.42
CA LEU A 30 -6.24 -1.04 -1.53
C LEU A 30 -6.92 -1.28 -0.17
N GLU A 31 -8.13 -1.83 -0.18
CA GLU A 31 -8.83 -2.22 1.06
C GLU A 31 -8.03 -3.24 1.88
N ILE A 32 -7.46 -4.26 1.22
CA ILE A 32 -6.61 -5.29 1.83
C ILE A 32 -5.36 -4.68 2.49
N LEU A 33 -4.77 -3.65 1.87
CA LEU A 33 -3.62 -2.92 2.40
C LEU A 33 -4.00 -2.11 3.64
N ALA A 34 -5.12 -1.36 3.59
CA ALA A 34 -5.64 -0.64 4.76
C ALA A 34 -5.92 -1.59 5.95
N GLN A 35 -6.56 -2.74 5.71
CA GLN A 35 -6.82 -3.75 6.74
C GLN A 35 -5.54 -4.28 7.41
N ARG A 36 -4.41 -4.24 6.69
CA ARG A 36 -3.11 -4.72 7.17
C ARG A 36 -2.25 -3.63 7.81
N GLY A 37 -2.77 -2.40 7.89
CA GLY A 37 -2.08 -1.26 8.50
C GLY A 37 -1.01 -0.63 7.62
N PHE A 38 -1.05 -0.83 6.29
CA PHE A 38 -0.21 -0.05 5.38
C PHE A 38 -0.63 1.42 5.42
N VAL A 39 0.37 2.30 5.43
CA VAL A 39 0.17 3.76 5.52
C VAL A 39 0.14 4.39 4.13
N TYR A 40 0.83 3.78 3.15
CA TYR A 40 0.85 4.28 1.79
C TYR A 40 0.96 3.20 0.70
N ASP A 41 0.48 3.54 -0.49
CA ASP A 41 0.75 2.86 -1.76
C ASP A 41 1.51 3.82 -2.71
N SER A 42 2.22 3.26 -3.69
CA SER A 42 2.94 4.01 -4.71
C SER A 42 2.86 3.30 -6.06
N SER A 43 1.66 3.28 -6.61
CA SER A 43 1.34 2.54 -7.83
C SER A 43 0.30 3.22 -8.74
N LEU A 44 -0.46 4.19 -8.23
CA LEU A 44 -1.45 4.95 -9.00
C LEU A 44 -0.82 6.22 -9.60
N MET A 45 -1.46 6.74 -10.65
CA MET A 45 -0.96 7.88 -11.43
C MET A 45 -2.02 8.98 -11.60
N ALA A 46 -2.97 9.11 -10.65
CA ALA A 46 -4.09 10.05 -10.82
C ALA A 46 -3.70 11.52 -10.63
N HIS A 47 -2.64 11.79 -9.88
CA HIS A 47 -2.16 13.13 -9.55
C HIS A 47 -0.63 13.18 -9.48
N ASP A 48 -0.04 14.36 -9.68
CA ASP A 48 1.41 14.58 -9.62
C ASP A 48 1.96 14.79 -8.19
N VAL A 49 1.05 14.89 -7.20
CA VAL A 49 1.39 15.10 -5.78
C VAL A 49 0.70 14.05 -4.93
N PRO A 50 1.23 13.72 -3.74
CA PRO A 50 0.59 12.76 -2.84
C PRO A 50 -0.85 13.14 -2.51
N TYR A 51 -1.72 12.13 -2.47
CA TYR A 51 -3.15 12.31 -2.19
C TYR A 51 -3.69 11.17 -1.33
N PHE A 52 -4.88 11.36 -0.76
CA PHE A 52 -5.51 10.32 0.05
C PHE A 52 -6.40 9.43 -0.81
N VAL A 53 -6.36 8.12 -0.52
CA VAL A 53 -7.27 7.13 -1.07
C VAL A 53 -8.09 6.54 0.08
N ASP A 54 -9.39 6.78 0.04
CA ASP A 54 -10.34 6.27 1.02
C ASP A 54 -10.80 4.86 0.62
N THR A 55 -10.74 3.93 1.56
CA THR A 55 -11.28 2.56 1.41
C THR A 55 -12.25 2.27 2.56
N PRO A 56 -13.14 1.26 2.44
CA PRO A 56 -14.01 0.85 3.54
C PRO A 56 -13.26 0.47 4.83
N ALA A 57 -12.00 0.05 4.72
CA ALA A 57 -11.18 -0.40 5.84
C ALA A 57 -10.26 0.68 6.42
N GLY A 58 -10.25 1.88 5.84
CA GLY A 58 -9.38 2.97 6.25
C GLY A 58 -8.80 3.73 5.06
N ARG A 59 -7.93 4.68 5.37
CA ARG A 59 -7.34 5.59 4.40
C ARG A 59 -5.85 5.30 4.23
N LEU A 60 -5.38 5.37 2.99
CA LEU A 60 -3.95 5.35 2.65
C LEU A 60 -3.54 6.67 2.00
N VAL A 61 -2.25 6.96 2.06
CA VAL A 61 -1.62 7.95 1.17
C VAL A 61 -1.24 7.24 -0.13
N GLU A 62 -1.64 7.78 -1.27
CA GLU A 62 -0.99 7.48 -2.53
C GLU A 62 0.22 8.38 -2.71
N ALA A 63 1.38 7.80 -2.99
CA ALA A 63 2.60 8.49 -3.38
C ALA A 63 2.87 8.22 -4.88
N PRO A 64 2.47 9.14 -5.78
CA PRO A 64 2.51 8.93 -7.23
C PRO A 64 3.90 8.56 -7.75
N VAL A 65 3.90 7.84 -8.88
CA VAL A 65 5.11 7.42 -9.62
C VAL A 65 5.21 8.11 -10.98
#